data_AF-A0A5K0Z0Q0-F1
#
_entry.id   AF-A0A5K0Z0Q0-F1
#
_cell.length_a   1.000
_cell.length_b   1.000
_cell.length_c   1.000
_cell.angle_alpha   90.00
_cell.angle_beta   90.00
_cell.angle_gamma   90.00
#
_symmetry.space_group_name_H-M   'P 1'
#
loop_
_entity.id
_entity.type
_entity.pdbx_description
1 polymer ?
#
loop_
_entity_poly.entity_id
_entity_poly.type
_entity_poly.pdbx_seq_one_letter_code
_entity_poly.pdbx_strand_id
1 'polypeptide(L)' 'LGFPNWVPVSRTTVKRDVMKLYEDEKKKLLLVFKGVEKIALTTDMWTSNQQLGYMALTTHFIDKD' A
#
# COMPACT_ATOMS: atom_id res chain seq x y z
N LEU A 1 -13.79 -31.15 -11.48
CA LEU A 1 -15.04 -30.55 -11.98
C LEU A 1 -14.76 -29.08 -12.19
N GLY A 2 -14.62 -28.65 -13.45
CA GLY A 2 -14.28 -27.27 -13.80
C GLY A 2 -15.52 -26.38 -13.75
N PHE A 3 -15.37 -25.15 -13.29
CA PHE A 3 -16.43 -24.14 -13.27
C PHE A 3 -16.67 -23.64 -14.69
N PRO A 4 -17.75 -24.06 -15.40
CA PRO A 4 -17.92 -23.81 -16.83
C PRO A 4 -18.10 -22.32 -17.18
N ASN A 5 -18.43 -21.49 -16.18
CA ASN A 5 -18.66 -20.04 -16.33
C ASN A 5 -17.60 -19.18 -15.62
N TRP A 6 -16.50 -19.77 -15.18
CA TRP A 6 -15.44 -18.99 -14.53
C TRP A 6 -14.61 -18.25 -15.56
N VAL A 7 -14.63 -16.91 -15.48
CA VAL A 7 -13.77 -16.05 -16.28
C VAL A 7 -12.56 -15.64 -15.43
N PRO A 8 -11.32 -15.92 -15.87
CA PRO A 8 -10.13 -15.48 -15.16
C PRO A 8 -10.08 -13.95 -15.06
N VAL A 9 -9.72 -13.45 -13.88
CA VAL A 9 -9.48 -12.01 -13.69
C VAL A 9 -8.26 -11.60 -14.50
N SER A 10 -8.40 -10.61 -15.38
CA SER A 10 -7.28 -10.13 -16.20
C SER A 10 -6.24 -9.38 -15.36
N ARG A 11 -4.99 -9.37 -15.81
CA ARG A 11 -3.91 -8.56 -15.20
C ARG A 11 -4.29 -7.08 -15.11
N THR A 12 -5.00 -6.57 -16.11
CA THR A 12 -5.49 -5.17 -16.15
C THR A 12 -6.52 -4.92 -15.07
N THR A 13 -7.46 -5.84 -14.88
CA THR A 13 -8.47 -5.78 -13.82
C THR A 13 -7.80 -5.77 -12.45
N VAL A 14 -6.88 -6.71 -12.19
CA VAL A 14 -6.12 -6.77 -10.92
C VAL A 14 -5.37 -5.46 -10.66
N LYS A 15 -4.63 -4.94 -11.66
CA LYS A 15 -3.89 -3.69 -11.51
C LYS A 15 -4.82 -2.53 -11.14
N ARG A 16 -5.94 -2.38 -11.86
CA ARG A 16 -6.91 -1.31 -11.59
C ARG A 16 -7.48 -1.42 -10.18
N ASP A 17 -7.84 -2.63 -9.77
CA ASP A 17 -8.50 -2.87 -8.50
C ASP A 17 -7.52 -2.66 -7.31
N VAL A 18 -6.25 -3.07 -7.46
CA VAL A 18 -5.18 -2.78 -6.48
C VAL A 18 -4.92 -1.28 -6.36
N MET A 19 -4.81 -0.56 -7.48
CA MET A 19 -4.60 0.89 -7.44
C MET A 19 -5.78 1.63 -6.81
N LYS A 20 -7.01 1.18 -7.09
CA LYS A 20 -8.21 1.74 -6.46
C LYS A 20 -8.19 1.53 -4.94
N LEU A 21 -7.90 0.29 -4.51
CA LEU A 21 -7.79 -0.03 -3.09
C LEU A 21 -6.73 0.84 -2.39
N TYR A 22 -5.56 1.00 -3.01
CA TYR A 22 -4.51 1.87 -2.47
C TYR A 22 -4.99 3.32 -2.26
N GLU A 23 -5.64 3.92 -3.26
CA GLU A 23 -6.13 5.30 -3.13
C GLU A 23 -7.24 5.44 -2.08
N ASP A 24 -8.09 4.43 -1.94
CA ASP A 24 -9.16 4.42 -0.93
C ASP A 24 -8.58 4.27 0.49
N GLU A 25 -7.64 3.35 0.71
CA GLU A 25 -6.96 3.19 2.01
C GLU A 25 -6.09 4.40 2.38
N LYS A 26 -5.42 5.02 1.40
CA LYS A 26 -4.66 6.26 1.61
C LYS A 26 -5.55 7.38 2.16
N LYS A 27 -6.76 7.56 1.62
CA LYS A 27 -7.72 8.56 2.13
C LYS A 27 -8.15 8.26 3.57
N LYS A 28 -8.41 6.99 3.90
CA LYS A 28 -8.75 6.57 5.27
C LYS A 28 -7.60 6.85 6.24
N LEU A 29 -6.37 6.48 5.86
CA LEU A 29 -5.19 6.70 6.69
C LEU A 29 -4.94 8.19 6.95
N LEU A 30 -5.17 9.07 5.96
CA LEU A 30 -5.09 10.51 6.15
C LEU A 30 -6.12 11.03 7.19
N LEU A 31 -7.29 10.40 7.30
CA LEU A 31 -8.26 10.75 8.34
C LEU A 31 -7.76 10.30 9.73
N VAL A 32 -7.17 9.11 9.83
CA VAL A 32 -6.54 8.63 11.08
C VAL A 32 -5.43 9.58 11.52
N PHE A 33 -4.55 9.98 10.59
CA PHE A 33 -3.43 10.90 10.89
C PHE A 33 -3.85 12.28 11.39
N LYS A 34 -5.07 12.75 11.13
CA LYS A 34 -5.56 14.01 11.71
C LYS A 34 -5.69 13.95 13.24
N GLY A 35 -5.87 12.75 13.80
CA GLY A 35 -5.94 12.53 15.24
C GLY A 35 -4.60 12.20 15.90
N VAL A 36 -3.56 11.92 15.11
CA VAL A 36 -2.28 11.46 15.65
C VAL A 36 -1.47 12.63 16.18
N GLU A 37 -1.04 12.55 17.44
CA GLU A 37 -0.22 13.61 18.06
C GLU A 37 1.25 13.51 17.70
N LYS A 38 1.77 12.28 17.54
CA LYS A 38 3.18 12.01 17.31
C LYS A 38 3.35 10.93 16.24
N ILE A 39 4.26 11.19 15.31
CA ILE A 39 4.70 10.23 14.30
C ILE A 39 6.21 10.03 14.41
N ALA A 40 6.66 8.80 14.20
CA ALA A 40 8.06 8.48 14.00
C ALA A 40 8.23 7.90 12.58
N LEU A 41 9.19 8.44 11.83
CA LEU A 41 9.48 7.98 10.49
C LEU A 41 10.74 7.12 10.51
N THR A 42 10.68 5.97 9.83
CA THR A 42 11.85 5.13 9.58
C THR A 42 12.03 5.01 8.08
N THR A 43 13.24 5.26 7.62
CA THR A 43 13.62 5.13 6.22
C THR A 43 14.59 3.98 6.11
N ASP A 44 14.22 2.96 5.34
CA ASP A 44 15.12 1.88 4.95
C ASP A 44 15.58 2.14 3.51
N MET A 45 16.89 2.10 3.28
CA MET A 45 17.48 2.36 1.97
C MET A 45 18.39 1.21 1.58
N TRP A 46 18.28 0.77 0.33
CA TRP A 46 19.14 -0.27 -0.19
C TRP A 46 19.44 -0.05 -1.66
N THR A 47 20.56 -0.58 -2.10
CA THR A 47 20.91 -0.66 -3.52
C THR A 47 20.71 -2.09 -3.99
N SER A 48 19.94 -2.28 -5.04
CA SER A 48 19.75 -3.59 -5.65
C SER A 48 21.01 -4.08 -6.37
N ASN A 49 21.01 -5.36 -6.72
CA ASN A 49 22.03 -5.97 -7.57
C ASN A 49 22.12 -5.37 -8.99
N GLN A 50 21.13 -4.56 -9.41
CA GLN A 50 21.13 -3.81 -10.67
C GLN A 50 21.66 -2.38 -10.50
N GLN A 51 22.29 -2.06 -9.37
CA GLN A 51 22.78 -0.72 -9.01
C GLN A 51 21.66 0.35 -8.92
N LEU A 52 20.39 -0.07 -8.82
CA LEU A 52 19.28 0.83 -8.55
C LEU A 52 19.12 1.04 -7.05
N GLY A 53 19.05 2.29 -6.62
CA GLY A 53 18.74 2.68 -5.24
C GLY A 53 17.24 2.66 -4.98
N TYR A 54 16.86 2.18 -3.80
CA TYR A 54 15.48 2.12 -3.31
C TYR A 54 15.40 2.73 -1.92
N MET A 55 14.21 3.22 -1.59
CA MET A 55 13.87 3.76 -0.30
C MET A 55 12.47 3.30 0.08
N ALA A 56 12.33 2.67 1.24
CA ALA A 56 11.06 2.45 1.89
C ALA A 56 10.92 3.44 3.05
N LEU A 57 9.82 4.19 3.06
CA LEU A 57 9.46 5.06 4.18
C LEU A 57 8.31 4.41 4.94
N THR A 58 8.52 4.16 6.23
CA THR A 58 7.50 3.59 7.13
C THR A 58 7.20 4.60 8.24
N THR A 59 5.91 4.87 8.45
CA THR A 59 5.42 5.74 9.52
C THR A 59 4.91 4.91 10.68
N HIS A 60 5.43 5.16 11.88
CA HIS A 60 4.96 4.60 13.15
C HIS A 60 4.20 5.67 13.92
N PHE A 61 3.03 5.31 14.45
CA PHE A 61 2.18 6.21 15.21
C PHE A 61 1.34 5.42 16.21
N ILE A 62 0.79 6.12 17.20
CA ILE A 62 -0.20 5.60 18.14
C ILE A 62 -1.53 6.26 17.79
N ASP A 63 -2.56 5.47 17.52
CA ASP A 63 -3.92 5.95 17.31
C ASP A 63 -4.63 6.21 18.65
N LYS A 64 -5.88 6.71 18.59
CA LYS A 64 -6.66 7.07 19.78
C LYS A 64 -7.57 5.94 20.27
N ASP A 65 -7.62 4.84 19.54
CA ASP A 65 -8.48 3.70 19.81
C ASP A 65 -7.84 2.71 20.79
#